data_AF-A0AAV7M0H1-F1
#
_entry.id   AF-A0AAV7M0H1-F1
#
_cell.length_a   1.000
_cell.length_b   1.000
_cell.length_c   1.000
_cell.angle_alpha   90.00
_cell.angle_beta   90.00
_cell.angle_gamma   90.00
#
_symmetry.space_group_name_H-M   'P 1'
#
loop_
_entity.id
_entity.type
_entity.pdbx_description
1 polymer ?
#
loop_
_entity_poly.entity_id
_entity_poly.type
_entity_poly.pdbx_seq_one_letter_code
_entity_poly.pdbx_strand_id
1 'polypeptide(L)'
;MVSNQVISAAADSSVLSAHNYAHGIALRRHAWLRFTSLKPEAQQRIQNLPFSGSTLFGSHADDEMARMKSELDTLKAVGMERPKEQRKVLRPYQ
;
A
#
# COMPACT_ATOMS: atom_id res chain seq x y z
N MET A 1 11.07 -37.04 -24.32
CA MET A 1 10.24 -37.03 -23.10
C MET A 1 10.85 -36.02 -22.15
N VAL A 2 10.13 -34.96 -21.78
CA VAL A 2 10.58 -34.02 -20.73
C VAL A 2 10.28 -34.69 -19.39
N SER A 3 11.29 -34.81 -18.52
CA SER A 3 11.15 -35.47 -17.22
C SER A 3 10.31 -34.61 -16.26
N ASN A 4 9.46 -35.21 -15.43
CA ASN A 4 8.61 -34.50 -14.45
C ASN A 4 9.43 -33.55 -13.56
N GLN A 5 10.69 -33.90 -13.25
CA GLN A 5 11.61 -33.05 -12.48
C GLN A 5 11.90 -31.71 -13.17
N VAL A 6 11.98 -31.68 -14.50
CA VAL A 6 12.22 -30.45 -15.27
C VAL A 6 11.01 -29.53 -15.20
N ILE A 7 9.80 -30.10 -15.21
CA ILE A 7 8.55 -29.34 -15.10
C ILE A 7 8.42 -28.73 -13.70
N SER A 8 8.72 -29.49 -12.64
CA SER A 8 8.71 -28.99 -11.27
C SER A 8 9.75 -27.89 -11.05
N ALA A 9 10.99 -28.09 -11.52
CA ALA A 9 12.04 -27.08 -11.39
C ALA A 9 11.69 -25.76 -12.11
N ALA A 10 11.04 -25.85 -13.29
CA ALA A 10 10.56 -24.68 -14.01
C ALA A 10 9.43 -23.96 -13.26
N ALA A 11 8.49 -24.72 -12.67
CA ALA A 11 7.42 -24.16 -11.85
C ALA A 11 7.99 -23.43 -10.61
N ASP A 12 8.92 -24.04 -9.89
CA ASP A 12 9.55 -23.44 -8.71
C ASP A 12 10.29 -22.15 -9.06
N SER A 13 11.02 -22.13 -10.18
CA SER A 13 11.69 -20.93 -10.70
C SER A 13 10.70 -19.80 -11.00
N SER A 14 9.55 -20.13 -11.60
CA SER A 14 8.51 -19.15 -11.90
C SER A 14 7.89 -18.56 -10.63
N VAL A 15 7.65 -19.38 -9.60
CA VAL A 15 7.11 -18.94 -8.31
C VAL A 15 8.10 -18.02 -7.60
N LEU A 16 9.39 -18.38 -7.60
CA LEU A 16 10.43 -17.53 -7.01
C LEU A 16 10.54 -16.18 -7.73
N SER A 17 10.46 -16.19 -9.06
CA SER A 17 10.47 -14.96 -9.86
C SER A 17 9.27 -14.06 -9.53
N ALA A 18 8.06 -14.63 -9.48
CA ALA A 18 6.84 -13.92 -9.10
C ALA A 18 6.93 -13.35 -7.67
N HIS A 19 7.47 -14.11 -6.72
CA HIS A 19 7.68 -13.67 -5.36
C HIS A 19 8.65 -12.48 -5.29
N ASN A 20 9.80 -12.55 -5.96
CA ASN A 20 10.77 -11.46 -6.02
C ASN A 20 10.17 -10.19 -6.64
N TYR A 21 9.36 -10.37 -7.67
CA TYR A 21 8.65 -9.27 -8.31
C TYR A 21 7.63 -8.61 -7.37
N ALA A 22 6.82 -9.42 -6.68
CA ALA A 22 5.88 -8.93 -5.68
C ALA A 22 6.59 -8.18 -4.53
N HIS A 23 7.72 -8.70 -4.05
CA HIS A 23 8.52 -8.04 -3.01
C HIS A 23 9.09 -6.70 -3.49
N GLY A 24 9.58 -6.64 -4.73
CA GLY A 24 10.03 -5.39 -5.35
C GLY A 24 8.93 -4.34 -5.46
N ILE A 25 7.70 -4.75 -5.82
CA ILE A 25 6.53 -3.87 -5.86
C ILE A 25 6.20 -3.35 -4.46
N ALA A 26 6.17 -4.24 -3.45
CA ALA A 26 5.88 -3.86 -2.07
C ALA A 26 6.86 -2.80 -1.55
N LEU A 27 8.17 -2.98 -1.81
CA LEU A 27 9.19 -2.01 -1.45
C LEU A 27 9.00 -0.67 -2.15
N ARG A 28 8.73 -0.66 -3.45
CA ARG A 28 8.46 0.58 -4.20
C ARG A 28 7.23 1.30 -3.67
N ARG A 29 6.13 0.57 -3.40
CA ARG A 29 4.92 1.15 -2.81
C ARG A 29 5.19 1.78 -1.46
N HIS A 30 5.91 1.06 -0.59
CA HIS A 30 6.26 1.56 0.73
C HIS A 30 7.13 2.82 0.65
N ALA A 31 8.18 2.80 -0.18
CA ALA A 31 9.06 3.95 -0.37
C ALA A 31 8.27 5.16 -0.88
N TRP A 32 7.41 4.96 -1.88
CA TRP A 32 6.61 6.04 -2.46
C TRP A 32 5.62 6.63 -1.44
N LEU A 33 4.91 5.78 -0.70
CA LEU A 33 3.95 6.20 0.33
C LEU A 33 4.62 6.92 1.50
N ARG A 34 5.85 6.56 1.87
CA ARG A 34 6.61 7.21 2.94
C ARG A 34 6.86 8.70 2.67
N PHE A 35 6.93 9.11 1.40
CA PHE A 35 7.09 10.52 1.02
C PHE A 35 5.76 11.28 0.91
N THR A 36 4.62 10.59 1.09
CA THR A 36 3.31 11.23 1.11
C THR A 36 2.96 11.73 2.50
N SER A 37 2.09 12.73 2.59
CA SER A 37 1.52 13.23 3.85
C SER A 37 0.33 12.40 4.36
N LEU A 38 0.14 11.19 3.83
CA LEU A 38 -0.96 10.30 4.22
C LEU A 38 -0.73 9.76 5.64
N LYS A 39 -1.84 9.53 6.35
CA LYS A 39 -1.80 8.88 7.67
C LYS A 39 -1.35 7.41 7.53
N PRO A 40 -0.72 6.82 8.55
CA PRO A 40 -0.26 5.43 8.50
C PRO A 40 -1.35 4.44 8.08
N GLU A 41 -2.59 4.61 8.55
CA GLU A 41 -3.70 3.73 8.20
C GLU A 41 -4.07 3.84 6.71
N ALA A 42 -4.04 5.05 6.15
CA ALA A 42 -4.29 5.27 4.73
C ALA A 42 -3.15 4.72 3.85
N GLN A 43 -1.90 4.88 4.29
CA GLN A 43 -0.75 4.27 3.63
C GLN A 43 -0.87 2.75 3.61
N GLN A 44 -1.23 2.12 4.73
CA GLN A 44 -1.39 0.68 4.82
C GLN A 44 -2.50 0.15 3.90
N ARG A 45 -3.66 0.84 3.84
CA ARG A 45 -4.75 0.47 2.93
C ARG A 45 -4.31 0.51 1.47
N ILE A 46 -3.64 1.58 1.04
CA ILE A 46 -3.16 1.74 -0.34
C ILE A 46 -2.02 0.76 -0.67
N GLN A 47 -1.10 0.52 0.26
CA GLN A 47 0.04 -0.38 0.06
C GLN A 47 -0.43 -1.82 -0.23
N ASN A 48 -1.49 -2.27 0.46
CA ASN A 48 -1.99 -3.64 0.43
C ASN A 48 -2.97 -3.94 -0.71
N LEU A 49 -3.26 -2.98 -1.58
CA LEU A 49 -4.12 -3.21 -2.75
C LEU A 49 -3.51 -4.27 -3.67
N PRO A 50 -4.32 -5.02 -4.46
CA PRO A 50 -3.76 -5.92 -5.46
C PRO A 50 -2.90 -5.17 -6.50
N PHE A 51 -1.92 -5.85 -7.10
CA PHE A 51 -1.12 -5.28 -8.18
C PHE A 51 -1.71 -5.68 -9.54
N SER A 52 -2.01 -4.68 -10.38
CA SER A 52 -2.67 -4.89 -11.67
C SER A 52 -1.72 -5.04 -12.87
N GLY A 53 -0.40 -5.04 -12.66
CA GLY A 53 0.57 -5.25 -13.74
C GLY A 53 1.08 -3.99 -14.44
N SER A 54 0.28 -2.92 -14.50
CA SER A 54 0.59 -1.75 -15.34
C SER A 54 1.26 -0.60 -14.58
N THR A 55 0.78 -0.28 -13.38
CA THR A 55 1.26 0.85 -12.58
C THR A 55 1.40 0.43 -11.13
N LEU A 56 2.17 1.20 -10.36
CA LEU A 56 2.49 0.86 -8.97
C LEU A 56 1.21 0.70 -8.12
N PHE A 57 0.18 1.52 -8.34
CA PHE A 57 -1.03 1.54 -7.54
C PHE A 57 -2.33 1.24 -8.32
N GLY A 58 -2.37 1.49 -9.63
CA GLY A 58 -3.55 1.28 -10.47
C GLY A 58 -4.74 2.19 -10.10
N SER A 59 -5.85 2.02 -10.81
CA SER A 59 -7.11 2.74 -10.54
C SER A 59 -7.68 2.45 -9.16
N HIS A 60 -7.40 1.25 -8.61
CA HIS A 60 -7.86 0.82 -7.29
C HIS A 60 -7.42 1.76 -6.17
N ALA A 61 -6.27 2.42 -6.31
CA ALA A 61 -5.82 3.38 -5.30
C ALA A 61 -6.60 4.68 -5.33
N ASP A 62 -7.00 5.15 -6.51
CA ASP A 62 -7.86 6.33 -6.64
C ASP A 62 -9.24 6.05 -6.04
N ASP A 63 -9.80 4.87 -6.33
CA ASP A 63 -11.06 4.41 -5.74
C ASP A 63 -10.97 4.29 -4.21
N GLU A 64 -9.87 3.73 -3.70
CA GLU A 64 -9.63 3.60 -2.25
C GLU A 64 -9.47 4.97 -1.58
N MET A 65 -8.77 5.91 -2.22
CA MET A 65 -8.64 7.29 -1.73
C MET A 65 -9.99 8.01 -1.71
N ALA A 66 -10.81 7.84 -2.76
CA ALA A 66 -12.16 8.39 -2.81
C ALA A 66 -13.05 7.80 -1.71
N ARG A 67 -12.97 6.48 -1.47
CA ARG A 67 -13.70 5.82 -0.39
C ARG A 67 -13.28 6.34 0.98
N MET A 68 -11.98 6.44 1.25
CA MET A 68 -11.46 6.98 2.51
C MET A 68 -11.90 8.42 2.75
N LYS A 69 -11.97 9.24 1.69
CA LYS A 69 -12.49 10.61 1.77
C LYS A 69 -13.97 10.60 2.13
N SER A 70 -14.78 9.77 1.47
CA SER A 70 -16.21 9.63 1.77
C SER A 70 -16.46 9.15 3.21
N GLU A 71 -15.67 8.19 3.69
CA GLU A 71 -15.73 7.71 5.09
C GLU A 71 -15.45 8.87 6.06
N LEU A 72 -14.43 9.68 5.78
CA LEU A 72 -14.10 10.85 6.60
C LEU A 72 -15.20 11.91 6.58
N ASP A 73 -15.77 12.20 5.42
CA ASP A 73 -16.85 13.18 5.28
C ASP A 73 -18.14 12.71 5.99
N THR A 74 -18.42 11.40 5.95
CA THR A 74 -19.53 10.78 6.70
C THR A 74 -19.30 10.88 8.21
N LEU A 75 -18.08 10.58 8.68
CA LEU A 75 -17.71 10.72 10.10
C LEU A 75 -17.85 12.15 10.59
N LYS A 76 -17.47 13.13 9.77
CA LYS A 76 -17.68 14.56 10.07
C LYS A 76 -19.15 14.92 10.15
N ALA A 77 -19.99 14.41 9.23
CA ALA A 77 -21.42 14.68 9.22
C ALA A 77 -22.13 14.15 10.49
N VAL A 78 -21.67 13.04 11.05
CA VAL A 78 -22.20 12.49 12.33
C VAL A 78 -21.54 13.09 13.58
N GLY A 79 -20.69 14.10 13.44
CA GLY A 79 -20.01 14.77 14.55
C GLY A 79 -18.88 13.97 15.22
N MET A 80 -18.47 12.85 14.61
CA MET A 80 -17.36 12.02 15.07
C MET A 80 -16.04 12.47 14.42
N GLU A 81 -15.62 13.72 14.67
CA GLU A 81 -14.22 14.08 14.36
C GLU A 81 -13.29 13.43 15.40
N ARG A 82 -12.27 12.71 14.93
CA ARG A 82 -11.18 12.27 15.82
C ARG A 82 -10.53 13.52 16.44
N PRO A 83 -10.24 13.53 17.75
CA PRO A 83 -9.54 14.64 18.38
C PRO A 83 -8.28 14.98 17.58
N LYS A 84 -8.11 16.26 17.23
CA LYS A 84 -6.87 16.74 16.61
C LYS A 84 -5.75 16.47 17.59
N GLU A 85 -4.86 15.55 17.24
CA GLU A 85 -3.66 15.30 18.01
C GLU A 85 -2.88 16.62 18.07
N GLN A 86 -2.86 17.24 19.25
CA GLN A 86 -2.11 18.47 19.47
C GLN A 86 -0.65 18.12 19.25
N ARG A 87 -0.14 18.50 18.08
CA ARG A 87 1.29 18.40 17.76
C ARG A 87 2.01 19.22 18.82
N LYS A 88 2.58 18.56 19.84
CA LYS A 88 3.46 19.21 20.80
C LYS A 88 4.60 19.78 19.97
N VAL A 89 4.65 21.11 19.87
CA VAL A 89 5.78 21.80 19.26
C VAL A 89 7.00 21.44 20.10
N LEU A 90 7.85 20.56 19.56
CA LEU A 90 9.12 20.23 20.18
C LEU A 90 9.93 21.52 20.23
N ARG A 91 10.09 22.08 21.44
CA ARG A 91 10.98 23.22 21.63
C ARG A 91 12.40 22.78 21.27
N PRO A 92 13.14 23.56 20.45
CA PRO A 92 14.54 23.27 20.21
C PRO A 92 15.31 23.34 21.53
N TYR A 93 16.22 22.40 21.74
CA TYR A 93 17.16 22.42 22.86
C TYR A 93 18.09 23.63 22.64
N GLN A 94 18.04 24.61 23.54
CA GLN A 94 18.97 25.74 23.58
C GLN A 94 20.15 25.41 24.47
#